data_AF-R7UGM7-F1
#
_entry.id   AF-R7UGM7-F1
#
_cell.length_a   1.000
_cell.length_b   1.000
_cell.length_c   1.000
_cell.angle_alpha   90.00
_cell.angle_beta   90.00
_cell.angle_gamma   90.00
#
_symmetry.space_group_name_H-M   'P 1'
#
loop_
_entity.id
_entity.type
_entity.pdbx_description
1 polymer ?
#
loop_
_entity_poly.entity_id
_entity_poly.type
_entity_poly.pdbx_seq_one_letter_code
_entity_poly.pdbx_strand_id
1 'polypeptide(L)'
;MYGNLHRSCKNSDAPFAVKKKTWLTTSLRAFEKPYLTPLKSLLGVRPLTPNNLTIIESGVLGPIEYVLKRQRQFFEKVFSAADPETNCLSTAMQIASEAGAPGAHYIRSTMAAQPQQSREREAVKQAHESSRATTYKMFNSPLEPSPLCRCPANASPKEAHRIAYTRMRLSSHRLRVETGRWARIPREERICPCGQGVQDEHHVLLECSQTAAARRRLYPEDDCPRTLIELFGRDDQEKVAKLCRDVLILCEQ
;
A
#
# COMPACT_ATOMS: atom_id res chain seq x y z
N MET A 1 -28.93 52.21 -7.38
CA MET A 1 -28.74 51.55 -6.07
C MET A 1 -28.52 50.05 -6.29
N TYR A 2 -27.33 49.65 -6.71
CA TYR A 2 -26.97 48.23 -6.82
C TYR A 2 -26.19 47.83 -5.57
N GLY A 3 -26.93 47.36 -4.56
CA GLY A 3 -26.38 46.89 -3.30
C GLY A 3 -25.91 45.44 -3.41
N ASN A 4 -24.59 45.27 -3.28
CA ASN A 4 -23.85 44.07 -2.87
C ASN A 4 -24.68 42.83 -2.49
N LEU A 5 -24.81 41.89 -3.43
CA LEU A 5 -25.08 40.47 -3.17
C LEU A 5 -23.75 39.73 -2.96
N HIS A 6 -23.04 40.10 -1.89
CA HIS A 6 -21.97 39.29 -1.31
C HIS A 6 -22.41 38.83 0.08
N ARG A 7 -23.42 37.95 0.11
CA ARG A 7 -23.63 37.08 1.27
C ARG A 7 -22.97 35.75 0.95
N SER A 8 -21.81 35.54 1.55
CA SER A 8 -21.28 34.20 1.79
C SER A 8 -22.42 33.38 2.43
N CYS A 9 -22.98 32.44 1.67
CA CYS A 9 -24.01 31.53 2.17
C CYS A 9 -23.38 30.69 3.29
N LYS A 10 -23.56 31.13 4.54
CA LYS A 10 -23.26 30.29 5.69
C LYS A 10 -24.31 29.18 5.70
N ASN A 11 -23.89 27.97 6.07
CA ASN A 11 -24.75 26.79 6.19
C ASN A 11 -25.97 26.97 7.14
N SER A 12 -26.04 28.10 7.86
CA SER A 12 -27.15 28.53 8.72
C SER A 12 -28.43 28.85 7.94
N ASP A 13 -28.32 29.20 6.66
CA ASP A 13 -29.45 29.72 5.87
C ASP A 13 -30.15 28.62 5.04
N ALA A 14 -29.72 27.37 5.21
CA ALA A 14 -30.36 26.23 4.56
C ALA A 14 -31.67 25.88 5.29
N PRO A 15 -32.80 25.64 4.57
CA PRO A 15 -34.10 25.31 5.16
C PRO A 15 -34.11 23.98 5.94
N PHE A 16 -33.00 23.24 5.90
CA PHE A 16 -32.73 22.06 6.70
C PHE A 16 -31.32 22.18 7.26
N ALA A 17 -31.20 22.19 8.59
CA ALA A 17 -29.91 22.12 9.26
C ALA A 17 -29.27 20.74 8.98
N VAL A 18 -28.33 20.69 8.02
CA VAL A 18 -27.57 19.47 7.73
C VAL A 18 -26.56 19.24 8.86
N LYS A 19 -27.02 18.69 9.98
CA LYS A 19 -26.21 18.35 11.17
C LYS A 19 -25.18 17.24 10.88
N LYS A 20 -25.32 16.50 9.78
CA LYS A 20 -24.49 15.34 9.44
C LYS A 20 -23.53 15.67 8.30
N LYS A 21 -22.24 15.36 8.50
CA LYS A 21 -21.24 15.39 7.43
C LYS A 21 -21.72 14.50 6.29
N THR A 22 -21.79 15.04 5.09
CA THR A 22 -22.16 14.29 3.88
C THR A 22 -20.95 13.52 3.36
N TRP A 23 -21.15 12.55 2.48
CA TRP A 23 -20.05 11.86 1.79
C TRP A 23 -19.14 12.81 0.96
N LEU A 24 -19.58 14.04 0.69
CA LEU A 24 -18.83 15.11 0.02
C LEU A 24 -17.98 15.97 0.98
N THR A 25 -18.23 15.87 2.29
CA THR A 25 -17.64 16.78 3.30
C THR A 25 -17.02 16.02 4.48
N THR A 26 -17.08 14.69 4.46
CA THR A 26 -16.51 13.84 5.50
C THR A 26 -15.04 13.53 5.18
N SER A 27 -14.20 13.47 6.22
CA SER A 27 -12.82 13.03 6.07
C SER A 27 -12.75 11.57 5.61
N LEU A 28 -12.02 11.32 4.53
CA LEU A 28 -11.81 9.96 4.00
C LEU A 28 -10.91 9.09 4.88
N ARG A 29 -10.26 9.65 5.92
CA ARG A 29 -9.43 8.91 6.87
C ARG A 29 -10.19 7.79 7.59
N ALA A 30 -11.50 7.94 7.78
CA ALA A 30 -12.34 6.92 8.40
C ALA A 30 -12.34 5.59 7.62
N PHE A 31 -12.04 5.62 6.31
CA PHE A 31 -11.99 4.44 5.45
C PHE A 31 -10.64 3.72 5.46
N GLU A 32 -9.58 4.34 5.99
CA GLU A 32 -8.23 3.74 5.96
C GLU A 32 -8.18 2.43 6.73
N LYS A 33 -8.65 2.43 7.99
CA LYS A 33 -8.63 1.24 8.86
C LYS A 33 -9.45 0.06 8.30
N PRO A 34 -10.74 0.21 7.93
CA PRO A 34 -11.53 -0.90 7.41
C PRO A 34 -11.06 -1.40 6.05
N TYR A 35 -10.33 -0.58 5.27
CA TYR A 35 -9.72 -1.01 4.01
C TYR A 35 -8.40 -1.76 4.22
N LEU A 36 -7.50 -1.20 5.03
CA LEU A 36 -6.13 -1.70 5.17
C LEU A 36 -6.02 -2.90 6.11
N THR A 37 -6.91 -3.02 7.11
CA THR A 37 -6.92 -4.17 8.02
C THR A 37 -7.13 -5.50 7.27
N PRO A 38 -8.20 -5.68 6.47
CA PRO A 38 -8.38 -6.91 5.71
C PRO A 38 -7.29 -7.09 4.66
N LEU A 39 -6.80 -6.02 4.01
CA LEU A 39 -5.70 -6.12 3.06
C LEU A 39 -4.44 -6.71 3.71
N LYS A 40 -4.06 -6.24 4.90
CA LYS A 40 -2.91 -6.79 5.64
C LYS A 40 -3.14 -8.24 6.07
N SER A 41 -4.36 -8.58 6.50
CA SER A 41 -4.74 -9.96 6.82
C SER A 41 -4.63 -10.88 5.61
N LEU A 42 -5.15 -10.45 4.45
CA LEU A 42 -5.05 -11.19 3.19
C LEU A 42 -3.60 -11.36 2.76
N LEU A 43 -2.74 -10.36 2.95
CA LEU A 43 -1.32 -10.48 2.67
C LEU A 43 -0.55 -11.34 3.68
N GLY A 44 -1.16 -11.69 4.83
CA GLY A 44 -0.52 -12.43 5.90
C GLY A 44 0.55 -11.63 6.64
N VAL A 45 0.42 -10.30 6.71
CA VAL A 45 1.38 -9.40 7.36
C VAL A 45 0.84 -8.80 8.65
N ARG A 46 1.76 -8.28 9.48
CA ARG A 46 1.42 -7.68 10.78
C ARG A 46 0.55 -6.43 10.62
N PRO A 47 -0.33 -6.12 11.59
CA PRO A 47 -1.09 -4.88 11.59
C PRO A 47 -0.22 -3.60 11.53
N LEU A 48 0.99 -3.67 12.10
CA LEU A 48 1.96 -2.57 12.15
C LEU A 48 2.82 -2.43 10.88
N THR A 49 2.65 -3.29 9.87
CA THR A 49 3.35 -3.16 8.59
C THR A 49 2.98 -1.82 7.93
N PRO A 50 3.93 -1.04 7.37
CA PRO A 50 3.64 0.27 6.78
C PRO A 50 2.58 0.20 5.67
N ASN A 51 1.61 1.12 5.71
CA ASN A 51 0.46 1.12 4.80
C ASN A 51 0.88 1.34 3.33
N ASN A 52 1.79 2.28 3.09
CA ASN A 52 2.34 2.56 1.76
C ASN A 52 2.99 1.32 1.13
N LEU A 53 3.82 0.58 1.87
CA LEU A 53 4.43 -0.66 1.38
C LEU A 53 3.38 -1.76 1.13
N THR A 54 2.37 -1.84 1.98
CA THR A 54 1.25 -2.79 1.83
C THR A 54 0.46 -2.53 0.53
N ILE A 55 0.18 -1.25 0.24
CA ILE A 55 -0.53 -0.81 -0.97
C ILE A 55 0.32 -1.10 -2.21
N ILE A 56 1.61 -0.74 -2.19
CA ILE A 56 2.53 -0.99 -3.30
C ILE A 56 2.64 -2.50 -3.56
N GLU A 57 2.90 -3.31 -2.53
CA GLU A 57 3.09 -4.74 -2.66
C GLU A 57 1.86 -5.46 -3.24
N SER A 58 0.65 -5.06 -2.82
CA SER A 58 -0.60 -5.65 -3.34
C SER A 58 -0.99 -5.13 -4.71
N GLY A 59 -0.53 -3.94 -5.12
CA GLY A 59 -0.89 -3.31 -6.38
C GLY A 59 -2.32 -2.78 -6.44
N VAL A 60 -3.00 -2.71 -5.29
CA VAL A 60 -4.31 -2.06 -5.17
C VAL A 60 -4.14 -0.55 -5.03
N LEU A 61 -5.22 0.20 -5.24
CA LEU A 61 -5.23 1.64 -4.97
C LEU A 61 -5.23 1.91 -3.47
N GLY A 62 -4.65 3.03 -3.05
CA GLY A 62 -4.83 3.50 -1.68
C GLY A 62 -6.32 3.73 -1.35
N PRO A 63 -6.74 3.63 -0.09
CA PRO A 63 -8.16 3.74 0.29
C PRO A 63 -8.79 5.07 -0.16
N ILE A 64 -8.06 6.17 -0.01
CA ILE A 64 -8.51 7.50 -0.43
C ILE A 64 -8.63 7.55 -1.95
N GLU A 65 -7.62 7.08 -2.67
CA GLU A 65 -7.62 7.06 -4.13
C GLU A 65 -8.75 6.17 -4.70
N TYR A 66 -9.00 5.01 -4.08
CA TYR A 66 -10.09 4.13 -4.45
C TYR A 66 -11.45 4.82 -4.35
N VAL A 67 -11.70 5.54 -3.24
CA VAL A 67 -12.93 6.30 -3.04
C VAL A 67 -13.04 7.44 -4.06
N LEU A 68 -11.96 8.21 -4.27
CA LEU A 68 -11.95 9.31 -5.23
C LEU A 68 -12.19 8.83 -6.66
N LYS A 69 -11.61 7.68 -7.06
CA LYS A 69 -11.86 7.05 -8.36
C LYS A 69 -13.34 6.71 -8.54
N ARG A 70 -13.97 6.09 -7.53
CA ARG A 70 -15.41 5.76 -7.57
C ARG A 70 -16.29 7.01 -7.60
N GLN A 71 -15.95 8.02 -6.80
CA GLN A 71 -16.66 9.29 -6.79
C GLN A 71 -16.59 9.98 -8.16
N ARG A 72 -15.41 10.02 -8.77
CA ARG A 72 -15.21 10.57 -10.11
C ARG A 72 -16.06 9.84 -11.15
N GLN A 73 -16.00 8.51 -11.21
CA GLN A 73 -16.80 7.72 -12.14
C GLN A 73 -18.31 7.97 -11.97
N PHE A 74 -18.76 8.10 -10.72
CA PHE A 74 -20.15 8.45 -10.42
C PHE A 74 -20.49 9.85 -10.96
N PHE A 75 -19.67 10.86 -10.67
CA PHE A 75 -19.87 12.23 -11.15
C PHE A 75 -19.83 12.30 -12.69
N GLU A 76 -18.84 11.69 -13.33
CA GLU A 76 -18.74 11.59 -14.78
C GLU A 76 -20.01 10.99 -15.39
N LYS A 77 -20.57 9.94 -14.79
CA LYS A 77 -21.83 9.34 -15.26
C LYS A 77 -23.03 10.27 -15.06
N VAL A 78 -23.13 10.91 -13.89
CA VAL A 78 -24.22 11.84 -13.57
C VAL A 78 -24.20 13.06 -14.47
N PHE A 79 -23.02 13.55 -14.85
CA PHE A 79 -22.86 14.75 -15.67
C PHE A 79 -22.75 14.47 -17.17
N SER A 80 -22.38 13.26 -17.60
CA SER A 80 -22.36 12.88 -19.03
C SER A 80 -23.73 12.44 -19.55
N ALA A 81 -24.60 11.91 -18.69
CA ALA A 81 -25.94 11.43 -19.06
C ALA A 81 -27.04 12.52 -19.05
N ALA A 82 -26.64 13.79 -19.00
CA ALA A 82 -27.52 14.90 -18.66
C ALA A 82 -27.83 15.78 -19.87
N ASP A 83 -29.09 15.82 -20.29
CA ASP A 83 -29.57 16.94 -21.09
C ASP A 83 -29.67 18.18 -20.18
N PRO A 84 -28.99 19.31 -20.49
CA PRO A 84 -28.90 20.47 -19.60
C PRO A 84 -30.24 21.03 -19.14
N GLU A 85 -31.30 20.85 -19.93
CA GLU A 85 -32.64 21.37 -19.64
C GLU A 85 -33.48 20.47 -18.71
N THR A 86 -33.14 19.18 -18.57
CA THR A 86 -33.95 18.22 -17.79
C THR A 86 -33.22 17.66 -16.56
N ASN A 87 -31.90 17.79 -16.47
CA ASN A 87 -31.16 17.28 -15.32
C ASN A 87 -31.18 18.25 -14.14
N CYS A 88 -32.11 18.05 -13.22
CA CYS A 88 -32.20 18.81 -11.98
C CYS A 88 -30.91 18.77 -11.14
N LEU A 89 -30.06 17.73 -11.27
CA LEU A 89 -28.79 17.63 -10.56
C LEU A 89 -27.72 18.57 -11.13
N SER A 90 -27.65 18.77 -12.45
CA SER A 90 -26.71 19.74 -13.04
C SER A 90 -27.10 21.17 -12.66
N THR A 91 -28.39 21.50 -12.72
CA THR A 91 -28.91 22.82 -12.31
C THR A 91 -28.66 23.07 -10.82
N ALA A 92 -28.97 22.10 -9.96
CA ALA A 92 -28.69 22.21 -8.53
C ALA A 92 -27.20 22.39 -8.25
N MET A 93 -26.32 21.74 -9.04
CA MET A 93 -24.87 21.87 -8.87
C MET A 93 -24.33 23.21 -9.38
N GLN A 94 -24.91 23.78 -10.43
CA GLN A 94 -24.59 25.12 -10.88
C GLN A 94 -24.94 26.15 -9.80
N ILE A 95 -26.16 26.09 -9.27
CA ILE A 95 -26.60 26.95 -8.16
C ILE A 95 -25.67 26.79 -6.94
N ALA A 96 -25.34 25.54 -6.57
CA ALA A 96 -24.43 25.27 -5.45
C ALA A 96 -23.00 25.78 -5.71
N SER A 97 -22.55 25.77 -6.98
CA SER A 97 -21.25 26.32 -7.38
C SER A 97 -21.22 27.84 -7.30
N GLU A 98 -22.26 28.51 -7.77
CA GLU A 98 -22.43 29.98 -7.71
C GLU A 98 -22.52 30.48 -6.27
N ALA A 99 -23.20 29.70 -5.41
CA ALA A 99 -23.29 29.98 -3.97
C ALA A 99 -22.00 29.66 -3.18
N GLY A 100 -20.96 29.10 -3.83
CA GLY A 100 -19.70 28.74 -3.17
C GLY A 100 -19.84 27.61 -2.15
N ALA A 101 -20.79 26.68 -2.36
CA ALA A 101 -21.05 25.61 -1.41
C ALA A 101 -19.85 24.64 -1.28
N PRO A 102 -19.48 24.20 -0.07
CA PRO A 102 -18.34 23.29 0.14
C PRO A 102 -18.42 21.99 -0.67
N GLY A 103 -19.62 21.43 -0.83
CA GLY A 103 -19.85 20.22 -1.63
C GLY A 103 -19.59 20.42 -3.12
N ALA A 104 -19.93 21.59 -3.68
CA ALA A 104 -19.67 21.93 -5.08
C ALA A 104 -18.16 22.08 -5.34
N HIS A 105 -17.44 22.73 -4.41
CA HIS A 105 -15.98 22.81 -4.47
C HIS A 105 -15.33 21.40 -4.41
N TYR A 106 -15.82 20.53 -3.52
CA TYR A 106 -15.33 19.16 -3.41
C TYR A 106 -15.49 18.37 -4.73
N ILE A 107 -16.68 18.44 -5.35
CA ILE A 107 -16.95 17.75 -6.62
C ILE A 107 -16.00 18.26 -7.70
N ARG A 108 -15.89 19.59 -7.87
CA ARG A 108 -14.99 20.21 -8.86
C ARG A 108 -13.55 19.76 -8.66
N SER A 109 -13.06 19.79 -7.41
CA SER A 109 -11.72 19.33 -7.07
C SER A 109 -11.52 17.84 -7.37
N THR A 110 -12.51 16.99 -7.08
CA THR A 110 -12.45 15.54 -7.34
C THR A 110 -12.42 15.21 -8.83
N MET A 111 -13.18 15.95 -9.64
CA MET A 111 -13.21 15.82 -11.09
C MET A 111 -11.93 16.35 -11.75
N ALA A 112 -11.32 17.41 -11.19
CA ALA A 112 -10.06 17.97 -11.69
C ALA A 112 -8.80 17.20 -11.25
N ALA A 113 -8.88 16.37 -10.20
CA ALA A 113 -7.72 15.67 -9.65
C ALA A 113 -7.18 14.60 -10.63
N GLN A 114 -5.87 14.49 -10.76
CA GLN A 114 -5.22 13.38 -11.46
C GLN A 114 -5.16 12.11 -10.59
N PRO A 115 -5.09 10.90 -11.17
CA PRO A 115 -4.87 9.66 -10.42
C PRO A 115 -3.59 9.73 -9.56
N GLN A 116 -3.65 9.24 -8.33
CA GLN A 116 -2.69 9.55 -7.27
C GLN A 116 -1.77 8.37 -6.88
N GLN A 117 -1.74 7.29 -7.68
CA GLN A 117 -0.84 6.14 -7.54
C GLN A 117 0.64 6.49 -7.27
N SER A 118 1.06 7.70 -7.64
CA SER A 118 2.38 8.27 -7.34
C SER A 118 2.64 8.50 -5.84
N ARG A 119 1.64 8.82 -5.02
CA ARG A 119 1.92 9.34 -3.66
C ARG A 119 2.61 8.33 -2.75
N GLU A 120 2.14 7.08 -2.72
CA GLU A 120 2.72 6.03 -1.88
C GLU A 120 4.13 5.68 -2.34
N ARG A 121 4.35 5.57 -3.66
CA ARG A 121 5.65 5.32 -4.27
C ARG A 121 6.63 6.45 -3.95
N GLU A 122 6.17 7.69 -4.01
CA GLU A 122 6.99 8.88 -3.78
C GLU A 122 7.41 8.98 -2.31
N ALA A 123 6.49 8.67 -1.39
CA ALA A 123 6.79 8.59 0.03
C ALA A 123 7.84 7.50 0.35
N VAL A 124 7.86 6.39 -0.39
CA VAL A 124 8.88 5.33 -0.23
C VAL A 124 10.22 5.73 -0.82
N LYS A 125 10.22 6.40 -1.98
CA LYS A 125 11.45 6.94 -2.60
C LYS A 125 12.17 7.91 -1.67
N GLN A 126 11.42 8.80 -1.01
CA GLN A 126 11.93 9.82 -0.10
C GLN A 126 12.27 9.32 1.31
N ALA A 127 12.02 8.03 1.61
CA ALA A 127 12.24 7.50 2.95
C ALA A 127 13.74 7.38 3.29
N HIS A 128 14.10 7.79 4.51
CA HIS A 128 15.46 7.72 5.06
C HIS A 128 15.96 6.28 5.30
N GLU A 129 17.29 6.13 5.33
CA GLU A 129 18.03 4.86 5.32
C GLU A 129 17.65 3.86 6.44
N SER A 130 17.23 4.32 7.62
CA SER A 130 16.89 3.45 8.76
C SER A 130 15.49 2.82 8.71
N SER A 131 14.69 3.13 7.68
CA SER A 131 13.30 2.71 7.56
C SER A 131 13.12 1.35 6.87
N ARG A 132 11.99 0.67 7.12
CA ARG A 132 11.58 -0.54 6.37
C ARG A 132 11.48 -0.32 4.86
N ALA A 133 11.29 0.93 4.43
CA ALA A 133 11.29 1.29 3.02
C ALA A 133 12.66 1.08 2.36
N THR A 134 13.77 1.23 3.09
CA THR A 134 15.11 0.94 2.56
C THR A 134 15.27 -0.53 2.23
N THR A 135 14.92 -1.42 3.17
CA THR A 135 14.94 -2.87 2.95
C THR A 135 14.01 -3.26 1.81
N TYR A 136 12.80 -2.69 1.76
CA TYR A 136 11.86 -2.94 0.66
C TYR A 136 12.45 -2.60 -0.72
N LYS A 137 13.20 -1.50 -0.83
CA LYS A 137 13.89 -1.11 -2.08
C LYS A 137 14.98 -2.10 -2.48
N MET A 138 15.59 -2.83 -1.53
CA MET A 138 16.56 -3.89 -1.85
C MET A 138 15.91 -5.11 -2.51
N PHE A 139 14.62 -5.34 -2.27
CA PHE A 139 13.85 -6.39 -2.96
C PHE A 139 13.18 -5.88 -4.23
N ASN A 140 12.73 -4.63 -4.20
CA ASN A 140 11.82 -4.05 -5.17
C ASN A 140 12.19 -2.59 -5.45
N SER A 141 13.37 -2.36 -6.03
CA SER A 141 13.81 -1.02 -6.44
C SER A 141 12.82 -0.31 -7.38
N PRO A 142 12.15 -1.00 -8.32
CA PRO A 142 11.13 -0.36 -9.17
C PRO A 142 9.85 0.05 -8.43
N LEU A 143 9.63 -0.42 -7.19
CA LEU A 143 8.39 -0.23 -6.43
C LEU A 143 7.16 -0.76 -7.18
N GLU A 144 7.33 -1.91 -7.84
CA GLU A 144 6.24 -2.59 -8.54
C GLU A 144 5.54 -3.60 -7.64
N PRO A 145 4.22 -3.80 -7.81
CA PRO A 145 3.49 -4.79 -7.04
C PRO A 145 4.06 -6.19 -7.18
N SER A 146 3.87 -6.95 -6.12
CA SER A 146 4.32 -8.33 -6.01
C SER A 146 3.81 -9.16 -7.20
N PRO A 147 4.67 -9.87 -7.93
CA PRO A 147 4.21 -10.76 -9.00
C PRO A 147 3.28 -11.84 -8.46
N LEU A 148 3.47 -12.26 -7.20
CA LEU A 148 2.63 -13.26 -6.53
C LEU A 148 1.27 -12.72 -6.07
N CYS A 149 1.10 -11.40 -5.95
CA CYS A 149 -0.21 -10.81 -5.64
C CYS A 149 -1.06 -10.58 -6.91
N ARG A 150 -0.43 -10.54 -8.09
CA ARG A 150 -1.14 -10.42 -9.38
C ARG A 150 -1.31 -11.75 -10.10
N CYS A 151 -0.83 -12.85 -9.51
CA CYS A 151 -0.90 -14.15 -10.16
C CYS A 151 -2.36 -14.61 -10.30
N PRO A 152 -2.77 -15.11 -11.48
CA PRO A 152 -4.07 -15.78 -11.63
C PRO A 152 -4.22 -16.94 -10.63
N ALA A 153 -5.45 -17.20 -10.18
CA ALA A 153 -5.72 -18.21 -9.14
C ALA A 153 -5.20 -19.62 -9.49
N ASN A 154 -5.14 -19.96 -10.78
CA ASN A 154 -4.65 -21.24 -11.29
C ASN A 154 -3.13 -21.36 -11.41
N ALA A 155 -2.39 -20.26 -11.32
CA ALA A 155 -0.92 -20.22 -11.34
C ALA A 155 -0.34 -19.71 -10.01
N SER A 156 -1.19 -19.50 -9.00
CA SER A 156 -0.79 -18.93 -7.72
C SER A 156 0.01 -19.93 -6.89
N PRO A 157 1.03 -19.46 -6.15
CA PRO A 157 1.72 -20.24 -5.15
C PRO A 157 0.79 -20.93 -4.17
N LYS A 158 1.33 -21.93 -3.46
CA LYS A 158 0.74 -22.29 -2.17
C LYS A 158 0.66 -21.04 -1.29
N GLU A 159 -0.47 -20.84 -0.63
CA GLU A 159 -0.72 -19.62 0.14
C GLU A 159 0.36 -19.37 1.21
N ALA A 160 0.86 -20.43 1.86
CA ALA A 160 1.97 -20.33 2.81
C ALA A 160 3.27 -19.77 2.19
N HIS A 161 3.55 -20.09 0.92
CA HIS A 161 4.72 -19.57 0.19
C HIS A 161 4.51 -18.08 -0.16
N ARG A 162 3.33 -17.72 -0.68
CA ARG A 162 2.98 -16.32 -0.97
C ARG A 162 3.06 -15.45 0.28
N ILE A 163 2.53 -15.91 1.40
CA ILE A 163 2.61 -15.22 2.70
C ILE A 163 4.07 -15.05 3.12
N ALA A 164 4.89 -16.11 3.07
CA ALA A 164 6.29 -16.04 3.47
C ALA A 164 7.09 -15.06 2.60
N TYR A 165 6.89 -15.11 1.27
CA TYR A 165 7.49 -14.18 0.32
C TYR A 165 7.11 -12.72 0.65
N THR A 166 5.82 -12.47 0.86
CA THR A 166 5.30 -11.13 1.18
C THR A 166 5.84 -10.63 2.52
N ARG A 167 5.89 -11.51 3.54
CA ARG A 167 6.45 -11.20 4.86
C ARG A 167 7.94 -10.87 4.78
N MET A 168 8.69 -11.57 3.93
CA MET A 168 10.11 -11.32 3.70
C MET A 168 10.32 -9.92 3.11
N ARG A 169 9.62 -9.60 2.01
CA ARG A 169 9.75 -8.29 1.34
C ARG A 169 9.35 -7.12 2.24
N LEU A 170 8.28 -7.28 3.02
CA LEU A 170 7.71 -6.22 3.86
C LEU A 170 8.33 -6.12 5.27
N SER A 171 9.40 -6.88 5.55
CA SER A 171 10.00 -7.02 6.89
C SER A 171 8.95 -7.31 7.98
N SER A 172 7.99 -8.19 7.65
CA SER A 172 6.88 -8.63 8.51
C SER A 172 7.13 -10.04 9.08
N HIS A 173 8.38 -10.30 9.46
CA HIS A 173 8.86 -11.57 10.01
C HIS A 173 9.36 -11.42 11.46
N ARG A 174 10.04 -12.43 11.99
CA ARG A 174 10.60 -12.50 13.37
C ARG A 174 12.13 -12.60 13.43
N LEU A 175 12.84 -12.42 12.31
CA LEU A 175 14.30 -12.30 12.31
C LEU A 175 14.79 -11.22 13.30
N ARG A 176 16.01 -11.38 13.85
CA ARG A 176 16.58 -10.50 14.88
C ARG A 176 16.66 -9.05 14.44
N VAL A 177 16.82 -8.77 13.15
CA VAL A 177 16.77 -7.41 12.61
C VAL A 177 15.46 -6.67 12.97
N GLU A 178 14.33 -7.39 13.01
CA GLU A 178 13.01 -6.83 13.34
C GLU A 178 12.68 -6.99 14.83
N THR A 179 12.86 -8.16 15.43
CA THR A 179 12.57 -8.37 16.86
C THR A 179 13.46 -7.49 17.74
N GLY A 180 14.75 -7.40 17.40
CA GLY A 180 15.69 -6.49 18.06
C GLY A 180 15.33 -5.02 17.87
N ARG A 181 14.76 -4.62 16.71
CA ARG A 181 14.24 -3.26 16.53
C ARG A 181 13.11 -2.96 17.52
N TRP A 182 12.19 -3.91 17.75
CA TRP A 182 11.10 -3.72 18.73
C TRP A 182 11.63 -3.64 20.16
N ALA A 183 12.68 -4.41 20.46
CA ALA A 183 13.38 -4.38 21.74
C ALA A 183 14.41 -3.24 21.88
N ARG A 184 14.56 -2.36 20.87
CA ARG A 184 15.54 -1.27 20.82
C ARG A 184 17.01 -1.72 20.97
N ILE A 185 17.32 -2.94 20.53
CA ILE A 185 18.69 -3.48 20.48
C ILE A 185 19.43 -2.84 19.28
N PRO A 186 20.69 -2.38 19.44
CA PRO A 186 21.53 -1.89 18.33
C PRO A 186 21.61 -2.88 17.16
N ARG A 187 21.77 -2.40 15.91
CA ARG A 187 21.66 -3.29 14.73
C ARG A 187 22.75 -4.38 14.76
N GLU A 188 23.96 -3.97 15.09
CA GLU A 188 25.18 -4.75 15.26
C GLU A 188 25.03 -5.88 16.30
N GLU A 189 24.16 -5.73 17.30
CA GLU A 189 23.91 -6.73 18.34
C GLU A 189 22.79 -7.72 17.96
N ARG A 190 22.10 -7.53 16.83
CA ARG A 190 21.03 -8.41 16.35
C ARG A 190 21.60 -9.64 15.64
N ILE A 191 22.51 -10.33 16.30
CA ILE A 191 23.36 -11.39 15.74
C ILE A 191 22.53 -12.58 15.27
N CYS A 192 22.93 -13.23 14.19
CA CYS A 192 22.33 -14.48 13.74
C CYS A 192 22.71 -15.67 14.63
N PRO A 193 21.81 -16.61 14.95
CA PRO A 193 22.16 -17.85 15.66
C PRO A 193 23.28 -18.67 15.00
N CYS A 194 23.57 -18.44 13.72
CA CYS A 194 24.70 -19.08 13.03
C CYS A 194 26.07 -18.56 13.50
N GLY A 195 26.10 -17.48 14.28
CA GLY A 195 27.31 -16.83 14.78
C GLY A 195 27.97 -15.88 13.78
N GLN A 196 27.40 -15.68 12.59
CA GLN A 196 28.00 -14.87 11.52
C GLN A 196 27.13 -13.64 11.24
N GLY A 197 27.53 -12.48 11.77
CA GLY A 197 26.90 -11.19 11.45
C GLY A 197 25.47 -11.02 11.97
N VAL A 198 24.77 -10.02 11.43
CA VAL A 198 23.41 -9.63 11.81
C VAL A 198 22.38 -10.55 11.15
N GLN A 199 21.34 -10.96 11.88
CA GLN A 199 20.21 -11.73 11.31
C GLN A 199 19.24 -10.80 10.58
N ASP A 200 19.63 -10.38 9.38
CA ASP A 200 18.76 -9.68 8.43
C ASP A 200 18.40 -10.56 7.24
N GLU A 201 17.51 -10.03 6.40
CA GLU A 201 16.98 -10.72 5.23
C GLU A 201 18.08 -11.12 4.24
N HIS A 202 19.08 -10.25 4.02
CA HIS A 202 20.22 -10.52 3.15
C HIS A 202 21.00 -11.73 3.65
N HIS A 203 21.40 -11.70 4.92
CA HIS A 203 22.16 -12.76 5.54
C HIS A 203 21.43 -14.10 5.46
N VAL A 204 20.16 -14.18 5.88
CA VAL A 204 19.45 -15.46 5.94
C VAL A 204 19.08 -16.03 4.57
N LEU A 205 18.95 -15.19 3.54
CA LEU A 205 18.59 -15.61 2.18
C LEU A 205 19.77 -15.93 1.29
N LEU A 206 20.97 -15.40 1.57
CA LEU A 206 22.11 -15.50 0.66
C LEU A 206 23.35 -16.15 1.28
N GLU A 207 23.59 -15.94 2.59
CA GLU A 207 24.90 -16.23 3.20
C GLU A 207 24.84 -17.26 4.34
N CYS A 208 23.80 -17.21 5.17
CA CYS A 208 23.72 -17.92 6.45
C CYS A 208 23.99 -19.43 6.32
N SER A 209 24.93 -19.95 7.11
CA SER A 209 25.25 -21.38 7.12
C SER A 209 24.06 -22.26 7.53
N GLN A 210 23.18 -21.79 8.42
CA GLN A 210 21.99 -22.54 8.85
C GLN A 210 20.95 -22.71 7.75
N THR A 211 20.86 -21.76 6.81
CA THR A 211 19.91 -21.85 5.69
C THR A 211 20.56 -22.37 4.41
N ALA A 212 21.86 -22.73 4.44
CA ALA A 212 22.60 -23.18 3.28
C ALA A 212 22.01 -24.45 2.62
N ALA A 213 21.47 -25.37 3.42
CA ALA A 213 20.79 -26.56 2.89
C ALA A 213 19.51 -26.20 2.11
N ALA A 214 18.71 -25.25 2.62
CA ALA A 214 17.50 -24.77 1.94
C ALA A 214 17.84 -24.04 0.64
N ARG A 215 18.90 -23.21 0.64
CA ARG A 215 19.41 -22.54 -0.56
C ARG A 215 19.87 -23.54 -1.60
N ARG A 216 20.80 -24.44 -1.26
CA ARG A 216 21.38 -25.43 -2.20
C ARG A 216 20.34 -26.40 -2.78
N ARG A 217 19.28 -26.70 -2.03
CA ARG A 217 18.16 -27.52 -2.53
C ARG A 217 17.42 -26.86 -3.69
N LEU A 218 17.35 -25.53 -3.72
CA LEU A 218 16.64 -24.79 -4.76
C LEU A 218 17.63 -24.25 -5.80
N TYR A 219 18.71 -23.62 -5.37
CA TYR A 219 19.71 -22.98 -6.22
C TYR A 219 21.04 -23.73 -6.08
N PRO A 220 21.46 -24.51 -7.11
CA PRO A 220 22.80 -25.11 -7.15
C PRO A 220 23.90 -24.04 -7.08
N GLU A 221 25.13 -24.44 -6.74
CA GLU A 221 26.23 -23.49 -6.51
C GLU A 221 26.53 -22.59 -7.72
N ASP A 222 26.35 -23.10 -8.94
CA ASP A 222 26.57 -22.37 -10.19
C ASP A 222 25.47 -21.34 -10.52
N ASP A 223 24.32 -21.39 -9.85
CA ASP A 223 23.18 -20.47 -10.05
C ASP A 223 22.73 -19.81 -8.72
N CYS A 224 23.68 -19.61 -7.80
CA CYS A 224 23.39 -19.00 -6.52
C CYS A 224 23.28 -17.47 -6.63
N PRO A 225 22.13 -16.86 -6.28
CA PRO A 225 21.98 -15.42 -6.35
C PRO A 225 22.88 -14.73 -5.33
N ARG A 226 23.49 -13.61 -5.73
CA ARG A 226 24.43 -12.84 -4.90
C ARG A 226 23.80 -11.62 -4.25
N THR A 227 22.64 -11.19 -4.73
CA THR A 227 21.91 -10.04 -4.20
C THR A 227 20.43 -10.35 -4.06
N LEU A 228 19.74 -9.59 -3.20
CA LEU A 228 18.28 -9.71 -3.06
C LEU A 228 17.56 -9.30 -4.34
N ILE A 229 18.06 -8.29 -5.07
CA ILE A 229 17.51 -7.87 -6.36
C ILE A 229 17.58 -9.03 -7.36
N GLU A 230 18.73 -9.72 -7.42
CA GLU A 230 18.89 -10.86 -8.32
C GLU A 230 17.98 -12.03 -7.94
N LEU A 231 17.90 -12.38 -6.65
CA LEU A 231 17.04 -13.46 -6.16
C LEU A 231 15.56 -13.17 -6.46
N PHE A 232 15.08 -11.97 -6.17
CA PHE A 232 13.67 -11.60 -6.35
C PHE A 232 13.32 -11.17 -7.77
N GLY A 233 14.32 -10.91 -8.62
CA GLY A 233 14.17 -10.63 -10.05
C GLY A 233 14.10 -11.88 -10.93
N ARG A 234 14.28 -13.08 -10.38
CA ARG A 234 14.17 -14.34 -11.15
C ARG A 234 12.74 -14.58 -11.64
N ASP A 235 12.58 -15.20 -12.80
CA ASP A 235 11.25 -15.50 -13.36
C ASP A 235 10.46 -16.52 -12.52
N ASP A 236 11.15 -17.48 -11.88
CA ASP A 236 10.54 -18.50 -11.03
C ASP A 236 10.25 -17.98 -9.61
N GLN A 237 9.20 -17.17 -9.50
CA GLN A 237 8.77 -16.57 -8.24
C GLN A 237 8.25 -17.61 -7.23
N GLU A 238 7.77 -18.78 -7.68
CA GLU A 238 7.32 -19.85 -6.78
C GLU A 238 8.50 -20.45 -6.02
N LYS A 239 9.61 -20.66 -6.71
CA LYS A 239 10.86 -21.14 -6.10
C LYS A 239 11.42 -20.15 -5.09
N VAL A 240 11.39 -18.84 -5.39
CA VAL A 240 11.79 -17.78 -4.45
C VAL A 240 10.87 -17.77 -3.22
N ALA A 241 9.56 -17.92 -3.42
CA ALA A 241 8.58 -17.95 -2.35
C ALA A 241 8.76 -19.18 -1.43
N LYS A 242 9.06 -20.34 -2.03
CA LYS A 242 9.40 -21.56 -1.29
C LYS A 242 10.67 -21.37 -0.46
N LEU A 243 11.73 -20.75 -1.02
CA LEU A 243 12.94 -20.42 -0.27
C LEU A 243 12.62 -19.52 0.93
N CYS A 244 11.86 -18.45 0.73
CA CYS A 244 11.45 -17.55 1.81
C CYS A 244 10.73 -18.31 2.94
N ARG A 245 9.82 -19.22 2.57
CA ARG A 245 9.09 -20.05 3.54
C ARG A 245 10.03 -20.97 4.32
N ASP A 246 10.92 -21.68 3.65
CA ASP A 246 11.86 -22.59 4.30
C ASP A 246 12.81 -21.82 5.26
N VAL A 247 13.33 -20.68 4.81
CA VAL A 247 14.21 -19.81 5.60
C VAL A 247 13.50 -19.29 6.86
N LEU A 248 12.26 -18.80 6.74
CA LEU A 248 11.51 -18.31 7.89
C LEU A 248 11.21 -19.43 8.89
N ILE A 249 10.89 -20.65 8.44
CA ILE A 249 10.67 -21.80 9.34
C ILE A 249 11.93 -22.14 10.14
N LEU A 250 13.12 -22.02 9.54
CA LEU A 250 14.38 -22.29 10.20
C LEU A 250 14.80 -21.17 11.15
N CYS A 251 14.51 -19.91 10.81
CA CYS A 251 15.08 -18.74 11.50
C CYS A 251 14.14 -18.07 12.52
N GLU A 252 12.82 -18.32 12.47
CA GLU A 252 11.83 -17.69 13.35
C GLU A 252 11.51 -18.50 14.63
N GLN A 253 12.30 -19.53 14.94
CA GLN A 253 12.13 -20.37 16.13
C GLN A 253 12.49 -19.62 17.41
#